data_AF-A0A8J7D0Z4-F1
#
_entry.id   AF-A0A8J7D0Z4-F1
#
_cell.length_a   1.000
_cell.length_b   1.000
_cell.length_c   1.000
_cell.angle_alpha   90.00
_cell.angle_beta   90.00
_cell.angle_gamma   90.00
#
_symmetry.space_group_name_H-M   'P 1'
#
loop_
_entity.id
_entity.type
_entity.pdbx_description
1 polymer ?
#
loop_
_entity_poly.entity_id
_entity_poly.type
_entity_poly.pdbx_seq_one_letter_code
_entity_poly.pdbx_strand_id
1 'polypeptide(L)'
;MEKNILLLFLSDVKTKKVDDKVIISEVDYENIAGDKTQITNESALRYLLQDFPVDKIFIFASKKVREKILNIDGTPKTHLQFSLERLKKFLPDDECFFVFDYDEDSSGEENLKSVAKMAGVIQKFVGSDENVTLHVDLTGGMRHINMMMLELTRLLEYSGLKIDKILYSNYKGAETPGTVEEVQNIYDLFQLMAGVEEFVNFGSVNALDIYYRNKRDNLSEPLKRLLAAMKDFADAIKLCHYGQFSAAIINLHDAVKDFAPTDDVEDMLMEKFIARIRKDYADLIFPRRKDDLRVIRWCLDNDYLQQALILYTERIPEYLGEHGVIVLSAEQMKNLKRLADKDRLQPFFYLFSQIKPQGKSLDEGRKIFCKTIKNDTWSAIKDKTFNFDEWLAILNQKLAPLNLHCPDEKDFRAQLETLAAIVKDPKLLLELSSPELNPVRKILAALDEELKSKKWGNERVKILSKFFNNKMVDDDVPDYFTGSGFMKYPKALKIHELLNEGVFAVSIPKENFLSIVDKYFRIKDERNHSAHAREDFGEFRTVDKLRRTMRDAIGEIEANLPAQ
;
A
#
# COMPACT_ATOMS: atom_id res chain seq x y z
N MET A 1 -1.70 -18.26 -35.00
CA MET A 1 -3.12 -18.12 -35.40
C MET A 1 -3.89 -18.15 -34.09
N GLU A 2 -4.71 -17.14 -33.83
CA GLU A 2 -5.47 -17.04 -32.57
C GLU A 2 -6.44 -18.24 -32.50
N LYS A 3 -6.44 -18.94 -31.37
CA LYS A 3 -7.35 -20.06 -31.11
C LYS A 3 -8.48 -19.58 -30.21
N ASN A 4 -9.72 -19.91 -30.55
CA ASN A 4 -10.88 -19.52 -29.76
C ASN A 4 -11.52 -20.76 -29.15
N ILE A 5 -11.68 -20.74 -27.82
CA ILE A 5 -12.29 -21.83 -27.07
C ILE A 5 -13.57 -21.36 -26.38
N LEU A 6 -14.54 -22.25 -26.25
CA LEU A 6 -15.82 -21.97 -25.62
C LEU A 6 -16.02 -22.83 -24.38
N LEU A 7 -16.24 -22.21 -23.23
CA LEU A 7 -16.72 -22.90 -22.02
C LEU A 7 -18.24 -22.75 -21.92
N LEU A 8 -18.95 -23.85 -21.72
CA LEU A 8 -20.40 -23.82 -21.54
C LEU A 8 -20.88 -24.82 -20.50
N PHE A 9 -22.03 -24.54 -19.90
CA PHE A 9 -22.84 -25.54 -19.22
C PHE A 9 -23.95 -26.01 -20.15
N LEU A 10 -24.07 -27.32 -20.35
CA LEU A 10 -25.01 -27.87 -21.32
C LEU A 10 -26.46 -27.78 -20.81
N SER A 11 -27.33 -27.18 -21.62
CA SER A 11 -28.77 -27.17 -21.39
C SER A 11 -29.41 -28.54 -21.70
N ASP A 12 -30.48 -28.86 -20.97
CA ASP A 12 -31.36 -29.95 -21.38
C ASP A 12 -32.16 -29.57 -22.62
N VAL A 13 -32.25 -30.50 -23.57
CA VAL A 13 -33.09 -30.37 -24.76
C VAL A 13 -34.56 -30.20 -24.37
N LYS A 14 -35.18 -29.11 -24.84
CA LYS A 14 -36.59 -28.82 -24.60
C LYS A 14 -37.46 -29.49 -25.64
N THR A 15 -38.61 -29.98 -25.21
CA THR A 15 -39.60 -30.64 -26.06
C THR A 15 -40.97 -29.97 -25.94
N LYS A 16 -41.76 -30.05 -27.00
CA LYS A 16 -43.16 -29.60 -27.02
C LYS A 16 -44.07 -30.70 -27.55
N LYS A 17 -45.35 -30.65 -27.15
CA LYS A 17 -46.37 -31.60 -27.62
C LYS A 17 -47.13 -30.99 -28.80
N VAL A 18 -47.20 -31.69 -29.93
CA VAL A 18 -47.95 -31.31 -31.13
C VAL A 18 -48.68 -32.55 -31.64
N ASP A 19 -50.01 -32.47 -31.78
CA ASP A 19 -50.87 -33.56 -32.28
C ASP A 19 -50.56 -34.94 -31.63
N ASP A 20 -50.53 -34.96 -30.30
CA ASP A 20 -50.20 -36.12 -29.45
C ASP A 20 -48.78 -36.70 -29.56
N LYS A 21 -47.90 -36.08 -30.35
CA LYS A 21 -46.48 -36.41 -30.45
C LYS A 21 -45.62 -35.43 -29.66
N VAL A 22 -44.56 -35.93 -29.05
CA VAL A 22 -43.53 -35.07 -28.43
C VAL A 22 -42.42 -34.85 -29.44
N ILE A 23 -42.19 -33.59 -29.79
CA ILE A 23 -41.14 -33.18 -30.72
C ILE A 23 -40.16 -32.23 -30.03
N ILE A 24 -38.99 -32.07 -30.62
CA ILE A 24 -37.97 -31.13 -30.13
C ILE A 24 -38.46 -29.71 -30.37
N SER A 25 -38.32 -28.87 -29.35
CA SER A 25 -38.66 -27.46 -29.46
C SER A 25 -37.63 -26.76 -30.34
N GLU A 26 -38.12 -25.95 -31.28
CA GLU A 26 -37.29 -25.17 -32.17
C GLU A 26 -37.51 -23.68 -31.89
N VAL A 27 -36.42 -22.94 -31.83
CA VAL A 27 -36.42 -21.52 -31.45
C VAL A 27 -35.67 -20.73 -32.50
N ASP A 28 -36.32 -19.68 -32.99
CA ASP A 28 -35.72 -18.72 -33.89
C ASP A 28 -34.95 -17.64 -33.10
N TYR A 29 -33.89 -17.09 -33.66
CA TYR A 29 -33.07 -16.06 -33.01
C TYR A 29 -32.77 -14.95 -34.01
N GLU A 30 -33.03 -13.70 -33.62
CA GLU A 30 -32.97 -12.57 -34.56
C GLU A 30 -31.55 -12.16 -34.96
N ASN A 31 -30.54 -12.51 -34.15
CA ASN A 31 -29.15 -12.07 -34.32
C ASN A 31 -28.17 -13.20 -34.67
N ILE A 32 -28.66 -14.33 -35.19
CA ILE A 32 -27.84 -15.40 -35.77
C ILE A 32 -28.45 -15.85 -37.10
N ALA A 33 -27.61 -16.11 -38.10
CA ALA A 33 -28.07 -16.54 -39.42
C ALA A 33 -28.35 -18.06 -39.47
N GLY A 34 -29.37 -18.50 -40.21
CA GLY A 34 -29.67 -19.91 -40.54
C GLY A 34 -30.98 -20.43 -39.94
N ASP A 35 -31.14 -21.76 -39.92
CA ASP A 35 -32.36 -22.42 -39.42
C ASP A 35 -32.60 -22.19 -37.92
N LYS A 36 -33.80 -22.52 -37.44
CA LYS A 36 -34.13 -22.53 -36.02
C LYS A 36 -33.19 -23.44 -35.24
N THR A 37 -32.84 -23.00 -34.03
CA THR A 37 -32.03 -23.76 -33.09
C THR A 37 -32.86 -24.82 -32.39
N GLN A 38 -32.25 -25.95 -32.08
CA GLN A 38 -32.90 -27.07 -31.37
C GLN A 38 -32.43 -27.21 -29.91
N ILE A 39 -31.35 -26.51 -29.57
CA ILE A 39 -30.80 -26.39 -28.22
C ILE A 39 -30.34 -24.95 -28.01
N THR A 40 -30.41 -24.45 -26.77
CA THR A 40 -30.07 -23.05 -26.49
C THR A 40 -28.56 -22.78 -26.57
N ASN A 41 -27.69 -23.76 -26.30
CA ASN A 41 -26.24 -23.57 -26.47
C ASN A 41 -25.82 -23.46 -27.96
N GLU A 42 -26.66 -23.93 -28.90
CA GLU A 42 -26.41 -23.78 -30.34
C GLU A 42 -26.46 -22.32 -30.76
N SER A 43 -27.36 -21.51 -30.18
CA SER A 43 -27.44 -20.09 -30.52
C SER A 43 -26.18 -19.35 -30.09
N ALA A 44 -25.65 -19.61 -28.89
CA ALA A 44 -24.40 -19.03 -28.41
C ALA A 44 -23.20 -19.43 -29.30
N LEU A 45 -23.07 -20.71 -29.66
CA LEU A 45 -22.01 -21.16 -30.58
C LEU A 45 -22.13 -20.50 -31.96
N ARG A 46 -23.33 -20.48 -32.56
CA ARG A 46 -23.55 -19.86 -33.87
C ARG A 46 -23.29 -18.36 -33.84
N TYR A 47 -23.67 -17.70 -32.75
CA TYR A 47 -23.38 -16.29 -32.56
C TYR A 47 -21.87 -16.03 -32.58
N LEU A 48 -21.10 -16.83 -31.83
CA LEU A 48 -19.64 -16.75 -31.78
C LEU A 48 -18.98 -17.03 -33.13
N LEU A 49 -19.49 -18.02 -33.87
CA LEU A 49 -18.97 -18.42 -35.19
C LEU A 49 -19.13 -17.36 -36.28
N GLN A 50 -19.93 -16.31 -36.06
CA GLN A 50 -20.03 -15.18 -36.99
C GLN A 50 -18.73 -14.35 -37.01
N ASP A 51 -18.03 -14.29 -35.87
CA ASP A 51 -16.84 -13.45 -35.70
C ASP A 51 -15.56 -14.30 -35.65
N PHE A 52 -15.63 -15.52 -35.11
CA PHE A 52 -14.44 -16.32 -34.82
C PHE A 52 -14.62 -17.82 -35.12
N PRO A 53 -13.61 -18.51 -35.70
CA PRO A 53 -13.60 -19.97 -35.70
C PRO A 53 -13.39 -20.49 -34.27
N VAL A 54 -14.11 -21.54 -33.88
CA VAL A 54 -14.00 -22.16 -32.55
C VAL A 54 -13.22 -23.47 -32.65
N ASP A 55 -12.13 -23.60 -31.89
CA ASP A 55 -11.23 -24.75 -31.93
C ASP A 55 -11.64 -25.85 -30.93
N LYS A 56 -12.19 -25.46 -29.78
CA LYS A 56 -12.51 -26.38 -28.69
C LYS A 56 -13.70 -25.88 -27.85
N ILE A 57 -14.58 -26.80 -27.46
CA ILE A 57 -15.66 -26.56 -26.50
C ILE A 57 -15.45 -27.40 -25.25
N PHE A 58 -15.39 -26.74 -24.10
CA PHE A 58 -15.40 -27.35 -22.78
C PHE A 58 -16.82 -27.32 -22.21
N ILE A 59 -17.35 -28.48 -21.88
CA ILE A 59 -18.76 -28.68 -21.55
C ILE A 59 -18.88 -29.23 -20.14
N PHE A 60 -19.57 -28.52 -19.25
CA PHE A 60 -20.13 -29.15 -18.06
C PHE A 60 -21.42 -29.88 -18.41
N ALA A 61 -21.49 -31.17 -18.07
CA ALA A 61 -22.65 -32.02 -18.28
C ALA A 61 -23.21 -32.50 -16.93
N SER A 62 -24.40 -32.01 -16.57
CA SER A 62 -25.16 -32.46 -15.41
C SER A 62 -25.65 -33.91 -15.53
N LYS A 63 -26.06 -34.52 -14.43
CA LYS A 63 -26.80 -35.79 -14.44
C LYS A 63 -28.03 -35.68 -15.34
N LYS A 64 -28.74 -34.55 -15.31
CA LYS A 64 -29.93 -34.33 -16.14
C LYS A 64 -29.66 -34.54 -17.63
N VAL A 65 -28.56 -34.01 -18.16
CA VAL A 65 -28.28 -34.13 -19.61
C VAL A 65 -27.81 -35.54 -20.01
N ARG A 66 -27.45 -36.38 -19.04
CA ARG A 66 -27.15 -37.80 -19.25
C ARG A 66 -28.43 -38.65 -19.35
N GLU A 67 -29.59 -38.13 -18.95
CA GLU A 67 -30.87 -38.82 -19.10
C GLU A 67 -31.36 -38.84 -20.56
N LYS A 68 -32.23 -39.81 -20.89
CA LYS A 68 -32.89 -39.93 -22.20
C LYS A 68 -33.96 -38.86 -22.37
N ILE A 69 -34.06 -38.28 -23.56
CA ILE A 69 -35.17 -37.40 -23.91
C ILE A 69 -36.43 -38.26 -24.03
N LEU A 70 -37.47 -37.92 -23.26
CA LEU A 70 -38.68 -38.73 -23.15
C LEU A 70 -39.59 -38.55 -24.38
N ASN A 71 -40.19 -39.66 -24.82
CA ASN A 71 -41.32 -39.70 -25.76
C ASN A 71 -41.08 -39.11 -27.17
N ILE A 72 -39.82 -38.96 -27.62
CA ILE A 72 -39.49 -38.57 -28.99
C ILE A 72 -39.54 -39.79 -29.93
N ASP A 73 -40.16 -39.63 -31.10
CA ASP A 73 -40.15 -40.61 -32.18
C ASP A 73 -38.70 -40.83 -32.68
N GLY A 74 -38.18 -42.06 -32.59
CA GLY A 74 -36.86 -42.44 -33.10
C GLY A 74 -35.98 -43.24 -32.13
N THR A 75 -34.67 -43.24 -32.37
CA THR A 75 -33.70 -43.92 -31.48
C THR A 75 -33.58 -43.13 -30.16
N PRO A 76 -33.70 -43.78 -28.98
CA PRO A 76 -33.59 -43.09 -27.71
C PRO A 76 -32.20 -42.46 -27.53
N LYS A 77 -32.13 -41.14 -27.48
CA LYS A 77 -30.91 -40.35 -27.26
C LYS A 77 -30.95 -39.65 -25.92
N THR A 78 -29.78 -39.50 -25.29
CA THR A 78 -29.65 -38.59 -24.15
C THR A 78 -29.66 -37.15 -24.61
N HIS A 79 -29.99 -36.21 -23.71
CA HIS A 79 -29.88 -34.79 -24.04
C HIS A 79 -28.46 -34.44 -24.52
N LEU A 80 -27.43 -34.97 -23.86
CA LEU A 80 -26.02 -34.78 -24.25
C LEU A 80 -25.73 -35.31 -25.67
N GLN A 81 -26.16 -36.53 -25.99
CA GLN A 81 -25.94 -37.11 -27.32
C GLN A 81 -26.59 -36.27 -28.42
N PHE A 82 -27.86 -35.90 -28.22
CA PHE A 82 -28.57 -35.05 -29.16
C PHE A 82 -27.89 -33.69 -29.34
N SER A 83 -27.49 -33.05 -28.23
CA SER A 83 -26.82 -31.76 -28.28
C SER A 83 -25.47 -31.83 -29.00
N LEU A 84 -24.64 -32.84 -28.74
CA LEU A 84 -23.37 -33.00 -29.44
C LEU A 84 -23.56 -33.24 -30.94
N GLU A 85 -24.51 -34.08 -31.35
CA GLU A 85 -24.83 -34.27 -32.78
C GLU A 85 -25.27 -32.96 -33.45
N ARG A 86 -26.00 -32.12 -32.71
CA ARG A 86 -26.42 -30.81 -33.21
C ARG A 86 -25.25 -29.86 -33.37
N LEU A 87 -24.37 -29.77 -32.37
CA LEU A 87 -23.18 -28.91 -32.41
C LEU A 87 -22.15 -29.38 -33.45
N LYS A 88 -22.06 -30.70 -33.72
CA LYS A 88 -21.19 -31.28 -34.75
C LYS A 88 -21.49 -30.83 -36.17
N LYS A 89 -22.67 -30.25 -36.41
CA LYS A 89 -22.97 -29.60 -37.70
C LYS A 89 -22.08 -28.39 -37.98
N PHE A 90 -21.53 -27.79 -36.92
CA PHE A 90 -20.67 -26.61 -36.99
C PHE A 90 -19.21 -26.95 -36.66
N LEU A 91 -18.98 -27.93 -35.77
CA LEU A 91 -17.67 -28.43 -35.39
C LEU A 91 -17.62 -29.96 -35.60
N PRO A 92 -17.32 -30.44 -36.83
CA PRO A 92 -17.50 -31.84 -37.19
C PRO A 92 -16.56 -32.81 -36.46
N ASP A 93 -15.41 -32.33 -35.98
CA ASP A 93 -14.41 -33.17 -35.34
C ASP A 93 -14.77 -33.46 -33.87
N ASP A 94 -14.80 -34.74 -33.50
CA ASP A 94 -15.08 -35.18 -32.12
C ASP A 94 -14.05 -34.64 -31.12
N GLU A 95 -12.82 -34.42 -31.58
CA GLU A 95 -11.76 -33.81 -30.79
C GLU A 95 -12.05 -32.34 -30.44
N CYS A 96 -13.03 -31.66 -31.05
CA CYS A 96 -13.42 -30.32 -30.64
C CYS A 96 -14.15 -30.30 -29.29
N PHE A 97 -14.64 -31.43 -28.76
CA PHE A 97 -15.46 -31.43 -27.55
C PHE A 97 -14.74 -32.07 -26.36
N PHE A 98 -14.76 -31.39 -25.22
CA PHE A 98 -14.35 -31.94 -23.92
C PHE A 98 -15.53 -31.89 -22.96
N VAL A 99 -16.04 -33.06 -22.54
CA VAL A 99 -17.18 -33.17 -21.63
C VAL A 99 -16.69 -33.52 -20.24
N PHE A 100 -17.07 -32.71 -19.26
CA PHE A 100 -16.79 -32.89 -17.85
C PHE A 100 -18.10 -33.18 -17.11
N ASP A 101 -18.15 -34.31 -16.40
CA ASP A 101 -19.31 -34.66 -15.58
C ASP A 101 -19.43 -33.73 -14.37
N TYR A 102 -20.61 -33.14 -14.22
CA TYR A 102 -20.96 -32.27 -13.10
C TYR A 102 -22.10 -32.91 -12.32
N ASP A 103 -21.94 -32.97 -11.00
CA ASP A 103 -22.99 -33.47 -10.10
C ASP A 103 -23.71 -32.29 -9.46
N GLU A 104 -24.91 -31.98 -9.95
CA GLU A 104 -25.75 -30.90 -9.43
C GLU A 104 -26.23 -31.05 -7.99
N ASP A 105 -26.21 -32.27 -7.45
CA ASP A 105 -26.67 -32.59 -6.09
C ASP A 105 -25.52 -32.57 -5.07
N SER A 106 -24.29 -32.38 -5.54
CA SER A 106 -23.10 -32.33 -4.68
C SER A 106 -23.05 -31.07 -3.82
N SER A 107 -22.26 -31.12 -2.75
CA SER A 107 -22.04 -29.97 -1.87
C SER A 107 -21.36 -28.82 -2.62
N GLY A 108 -21.49 -27.59 -2.10
CA GLY A 108 -20.82 -26.42 -2.68
C GLY A 108 -19.30 -26.58 -2.82
N GLU A 109 -18.65 -27.28 -1.88
CA GLU A 109 -17.20 -27.54 -1.94
C GLU A 109 -16.84 -28.50 -3.07
N GLU A 110 -17.61 -29.57 -3.28
CA GLU A 110 -17.38 -30.53 -4.39
C GLU A 110 -17.68 -29.89 -5.75
N ASN A 111 -18.66 -28.99 -5.83
CA ASN A 111 -18.93 -28.20 -7.03
C ASN A 111 -17.76 -27.26 -7.34
N LEU A 112 -17.19 -26.59 -6.32
CA LEU A 112 -15.98 -25.79 -6.48
C LEU A 112 -14.77 -26.63 -6.94
N LYS A 113 -14.59 -27.84 -6.40
CA LYS A 113 -13.54 -28.77 -6.88
C LYS A 113 -13.75 -29.13 -8.35
N SER A 114 -14.99 -29.33 -8.79
CA SER A 114 -15.33 -29.64 -10.18
C SER A 114 -14.99 -28.47 -11.12
N VAL A 115 -15.34 -27.25 -10.68
CA VAL A 115 -15.02 -26.01 -11.39
C VAL A 115 -13.50 -25.79 -11.48
N ALA A 116 -12.77 -25.97 -10.38
CA ALA A 116 -11.31 -25.88 -10.37
C ALA A 116 -10.63 -26.94 -11.26
N LYS A 117 -11.16 -28.17 -11.28
CA LYS A 117 -10.67 -29.22 -12.20
C LYS A 117 -10.85 -28.81 -13.66
N MET A 118 -11.99 -28.20 -14.02
CA MET A 118 -12.20 -27.68 -15.36
C MET A 118 -11.20 -26.58 -15.72
N ALA A 119 -10.93 -25.62 -14.81
CA ALA A 119 -9.86 -24.64 -15.02
C ALA A 119 -8.52 -25.31 -15.34
N GLY A 120 -8.15 -26.33 -14.56
CA GLY A 120 -6.91 -27.08 -14.78
C GLY A 120 -6.87 -27.80 -16.13
N VAL A 121 -8.02 -28.26 -16.65
CA VAL A 121 -8.10 -28.82 -18.00
C VAL A 121 -7.91 -27.73 -19.06
N ILE A 122 -8.59 -26.59 -18.92
CA ILE A 122 -8.46 -25.46 -19.85
C ILE A 122 -7.02 -24.95 -19.87
N GLN A 123 -6.40 -24.73 -18.71
CA GLN A 123 -5.01 -24.31 -18.60
C GLN A 123 -4.03 -25.31 -19.23
N LYS A 124 -4.28 -26.62 -19.10
CA LYS A 124 -3.48 -27.65 -19.78
C LYS A 124 -3.62 -27.59 -21.30
N PHE A 125 -4.81 -27.27 -21.81
CA PHE A 125 -5.03 -27.09 -23.24
C PHE A 125 -4.33 -25.83 -23.76
N VAL A 126 -4.42 -24.72 -23.02
CA VAL A 126 -3.74 -23.45 -23.33
C VAL A 126 -2.22 -23.63 -23.28
N GLY A 127 -1.70 -24.35 -22.27
CA GLY A 127 -0.28 -24.55 -22.08
C GLY A 127 0.45 -23.21 -21.91
N SER A 128 1.39 -22.91 -22.80
CA SER A 128 2.11 -21.63 -22.87
C SER A 128 1.72 -20.80 -24.10
N ASP A 129 0.60 -21.11 -24.75
CA ASP A 129 0.13 -20.39 -25.94
C ASP A 129 -0.64 -19.13 -25.52
N GLU A 130 0.00 -17.97 -25.64
CA GLU A 130 -0.60 -16.67 -25.31
C GLU A 130 -1.66 -16.22 -26.34
N ASN A 131 -1.83 -16.94 -27.46
CA ASN A 131 -2.80 -16.61 -28.51
C ASN A 131 -4.11 -17.43 -28.38
N VAL A 132 -4.52 -17.76 -27.15
CA VAL A 132 -5.80 -18.44 -26.89
C VAL A 132 -6.77 -17.48 -26.25
N THR A 133 -7.97 -17.38 -26.82
CA THR A 133 -9.08 -16.58 -26.32
C THR A 133 -10.21 -17.48 -25.83
N LEU A 134 -10.68 -17.25 -24.61
CA LEU A 134 -11.80 -17.94 -24.01
C LEU A 134 -13.08 -17.11 -24.14
N HIS A 135 -14.13 -17.77 -24.61
CA HIS A 135 -15.50 -17.30 -24.58
C HIS A 135 -16.32 -18.20 -23.65
N VAL A 136 -17.38 -17.65 -23.07
CA VAL A 136 -18.18 -18.34 -22.05
C VAL A 136 -19.65 -18.25 -22.40
N ASP A 137 -20.37 -19.36 -22.33
CA ASP A 137 -21.81 -19.41 -22.49
C ASP A 137 -22.49 -19.74 -21.16
N LEU A 138 -23.25 -18.77 -20.64
CA LEU A 138 -24.00 -18.83 -19.39
C LEU A 138 -25.48 -19.21 -19.58
N THR A 139 -25.84 -19.67 -20.78
CA THR A 139 -27.24 -19.99 -21.13
C THR A 139 -27.76 -21.20 -20.38
N GLY A 140 -26.97 -22.28 -20.34
CA GLY A 140 -27.35 -23.51 -19.67
C GLY A 140 -26.98 -23.52 -18.20
N GLY A 141 -27.35 -24.60 -17.51
CA GLY A 141 -26.98 -24.82 -16.12
C GLY A 141 -27.82 -24.09 -15.10
N MET A 142 -27.59 -24.44 -13.84
CA MET A 142 -28.28 -23.84 -12.71
C MET A 142 -27.64 -22.50 -12.36
N ARG A 143 -28.42 -21.59 -11.77
CA ARG A 143 -27.94 -20.24 -11.42
C ARG A 143 -26.65 -20.25 -10.59
N HIS A 144 -26.50 -21.23 -9.70
CA HIS A 144 -25.32 -21.35 -8.84
C HIS A 144 -24.05 -21.70 -9.61
N ILE A 145 -24.12 -22.58 -10.63
CA ILE A 145 -22.92 -22.98 -11.39
C ILE A 145 -22.51 -21.88 -12.36
N ASN A 146 -23.47 -21.12 -12.93
CA ASN A 146 -23.14 -19.97 -13.76
C ASN A 146 -22.41 -18.88 -12.97
N MET A 147 -22.76 -18.68 -11.69
CA MET A 147 -21.97 -17.84 -10.78
C MET A 147 -20.54 -18.39 -10.59
N MET A 148 -20.37 -19.69 -10.36
CA MET A 148 -19.04 -20.29 -10.24
C MET A 148 -18.24 -20.25 -11.55
N MET A 149 -18.89 -20.36 -12.72
CA MET A 149 -18.22 -20.23 -14.02
C MET A 149 -17.73 -18.79 -14.27
N LEU A 150 -18.47 -17.77 -13.82
CA LEU A 150 -17.98 -16.39 -13.85
C LEU A 150 -16.71 -16.22 -13.00
N GLU A 151 -16.69 -16.78 -11.79
CA GLU A 151 -15.49 -16.78 -10.93
C GLU A 151 -14.33 -17.58 -11.55
N LEU A 152 -14.62 -18.73 -12.17
CA LEU A 152 -13.64 -19.50 -12.92
C LEU A 152 -13.03 -18.69 -14.06
N THR A 153 -13.87 -17.96 -14.79
CA THR A 153 -13.45 -17.11 -15.91
C THR A 153 -12.48 -16.03 -15.41
N ARG A 154 -12.78 -15.41 -14.26
CA ARG A 154 -11.88 -14.46 -13.58
C ARG A 154 -10.56 -15.10 -13.17
N LEU A 155 -10.58 -16.31 -12.62
CA LEU A 155 -9.36 -17.04 -12.25
C LEU A 155 -8.48 -17.31 -13.48
N LEU A 156 -9.09 -17.71 -14.60
CA LEU A 156 -8.39 -17.97 -15.85
C LEU A 156 -7.81 -16.67 -16.45
N GLU A 157 -8.55 -15.58 -16.42
CA GLU A 157 -8.08 -14.26 -16.83
C GLU A 157 -6.89 -13.79 -15.99
N TYR A 158 -6.94 -13.98 -14.66
CA TYR A 158 -5.82 -13.69 -13.76
C TYR A 158 -4.58 -14.52 -14.12
N SER A 159 -4.74 -15.74 -14.61
CA SER A 159 -3.64 -16.57 -15.11
C SER A 159 -3.08 -16.14 -16.48
N GLY A 160 -3.61 -15.06 -17.06
CA GLY A 160 -3.16 -14.49 -18.33
C GLY A 160 -3.97 -14.91 -19.56
N LEU A 161 -5.06 -15.67 -19.38
CA LEU A 161 -5.92 -16.08 -20.49
C LEU A 161 -6.79 -14.90 -20.95
N LYS A 162 -6.80 -14.62 -22.25
CA LYS A 162 -7.67 -13.57 -22.80
C LYS A 162 -9.14 -14.03 -22.76
N ILE A 163 -10.01 -13.20 -22.19
CA ILE A 163 -11.46 -13.38 -22.21
C ILE A 163 -12.05 -12.36 -23.18
N ASP A 164 -12.96 -12.79 -24.07
CA ASP A 164 -13.55 -11.87 -25.07
C ASP A 164 -15.08 -11.79 -24.99
N LYS A 165 -15.79 -12.92 -25.20
CA LYS A 165 -17.27 -12.92 -25.17
C LYS A 165 -17.83 -13.76 -24.03
N ILE A 166 -18.69 -13.14 -23.22
CA ILE A 166 -19.56 -13.85 -22.28
C ILE A 166 -21.00 -13.73 -22.80
N LEU A 167 -21.56 -14.86 -23.20
CA LEU A 167 -22.82 -14.97 -23.93
C LEU A 167 -23.92 -15.51 -23.04
N TYR A 168 -25.13 -15.00 -23.26
CA TYR A 168 -26.36 -15.50 -22.66
C TYR A 168 -27.46 -15.51 -23.71
N SER A 169 -28.00 -16.67 -24.02
CA SER A 169 -29.14 -16.79 -24.92
C SER A 169 -30.44 -16.50 -24.17
N ASN A 170 -30.98 -15.30 -24.40
CA ASN A 170 -32.27 -14.87 -23.89
C ASN A 170 -33.42 -15.48 -24.71
N TYR A 171 -33.96 -16.59 -24.21
CA TYR A 171 -35.13 -17.25 -24.77
C TYR A 171 -36.42 -16.51 -24.39
N LYS A 172 -37.15 -16.00 -25.39
CA LYS A 172 -38.38 -15.22 -25.21
C LYS A 172 -39.67 -16.01 -25.44
N GLY A 173 -39.58 -17.32 -25.67
CA GLY A 173 -40.73 -18.18 -25.99
C GLY A 173 -40.69 -18.73 -27.41
N ALA A 174 -41.64 -19.61 -27.76
CA ALA A 174 -41.67 -20.29 -29.05
C ALA A 174 -42.17 -19.40 -30.21
N GLU A 175 -42.91 -18.33 -29.88
CA GLU A 175 -43.55 -17.42 -30.85
C GLU A 175 -42.76 -16.11 -31.03
N THR A 176 -41.77 -15.84 -30.18
CA THR A 176 -40.95 -14.63 -30.24
C THR A 176 -39.50 -15.03 -30.43
N PRO A 177 -38.79 -14.51 -31.44
CA PRO A 177 -37.38 -14.78 -31.63
C PRO A 177 -36.57 -14.47 -30.35
N GLY A 178 -35.69 -15.40 -29.98
CA GLY A 178 -34.72 -15.18 -28.93
C GLY A 178 -33.60 -14.25 -29.39
N THR A 179 -32.79 -13.82 -28.43
CA THR A 179 -31.59 -13.00 -28.67
C THR A 179 -30.40 -13.60 -27.95
N VAL A 180 -29.25 -13.69 -28.60
CA VAL A 180 -27.99 -13.93 -27.89
C VAL A 180 -27.47 -12.57 -27.40
N GLU A 181 -27.34 -12.42 -26.09
CA GLU A 181 -26.87 -11.20 -25.44
C GLU A 181 -25.41 -11.37 -25.00
N GLU A 182 -24.59 -10.36 -25.24
CA GLU A 182 -23.26 -10.25 -24.63
C GLU A 182 -23.39 -9.59 -23.26
N VAL A 183 -23.04 -10.31 -22.20
CA VAL A 183 -23.16 -9.84 -20.80
C VAL A 183 -21.79 -9.50 -20.19
N GLN A 184 -20.82 -9.20 -21.05
CA GLN A 184 -19.45 -8.81 -20.67
C GLN A 184 -19.44 -7.57 -19.76
N ASN A 185 -20.37 -6.64 -19.95
CA ASN A 185 -20.54 -5.46 -19.10
C ASN A 185 -20.78 -5.80 -17.61
N ILE A 186 -21.52 -6.88 -17.31
CA ILE A 186 -21.74 -7.35 -15.94
C ILE A 186 -20.43 -7.90 -15.37
N TYR A 187 -19.70 -8.66 -16.18
CA TYR A 187 -18.39 -9.17 -15.81
C TYR A 187 -17.44 -8.02 -15.51
N ASP A 188 -17.32 -7.03 -16.38
CA ASP A 188 -16.40 -5.89 -16.25
C ASP A 188 -16.66 -5.00 -15.04
N LEU A 189 -17.87 -5.03 -14.46
CA LEU A 189 -18.19 -4.27 -13.25
C LEU A 189 -17.27 -4.62 -12.07
N PHE A 190 -16.81 -5.88 -11.96
CA PHE A 190 -15.83 -6.28 -10.96
C PHE A 190 -14.50 -5.54 -11.14
N GLN A 191 -14.08 -5.29 -12.38
CA GLN A 191 -12.86 -4.54 -12.69
C GLN A 191 -13.01 -3.06 -12.32
N LEU A 192 -14.19 -2.46 -12.55
CA LEU A 192 -14.49 -1.11 -12.07
C LEU A 192 -14.41 -1.02 -10.55
N MET A 193 -15.03 -1.97 -9.83
CA MET A 193 -14.95 -2.03 -8.36
C MET A 193 -13.51 -2.12 -7.88
N ALA A 194 -12.71 -3.03 -8.45
CA ALA A 194 -11.30 -3.16 -8.13
C ALA A 194 -10.52 -1.86 -8.39
N GLY A 195 -10.80 -1.18 -9.50
CA GLY A 195 -10.17 0.10 -9.84
C GLY A 195 -10.53 1.23 -8.87
N VAL A 196 -11.78 1.30 -8.43
CA VAL A 196 -12.20 2.26 -7.40
C VAL A 196 -11.51 1.95 -6.08
N GLU A 197 -11.46 0.68 -5.66
CA GLU A 197 -10.79 0.29 -4.41
C GLU A 197 -9.28 0.56 -4.46
N GLU A 198 -8.62 0.30 -5.59
CA GLU A 198 -7.22 0.64 -5.82
C GLU A 198 -6.98 2.15 -5.67
N PHE A 199 -7.86 2.98 -6.25
CA PHE A 199 -7.75 4.43 -6.11
C PHE A 199 -8.04 4.89 -4.69
N VAL A 200 -9.04 4.32 -4.01
CA VAL A 200 -9.38 4.72 -2.63
C VAL A 200 -8.22 4.41 -1.68
N ASN A 201 -7.65 3.21 -1.76
CA ASN A 201 -6.63 2.77 -0.80
C ASN A 201 -5.22 3.27 -1.17
N PHE A 202 -4.94 3.41 -2.46
CA PHE A 202 -3.60 3.65 -2.95
C PHE A 202 -3.54 4.80 -3.94
N GLY A 203 -4.59 5.56 -4.24
CA GLY A 203 -4.52 6.68 -5.19
C GLY A 203 -4.02 6.31 -6.60
N SER A 204 -4.07 5.03 -6.98
CA SER A 204 -3.64 4.53 -8.28
C SER A 204 -4.84 4.29 -9.18
N VAL A 205 -4.67 4.54 -10.49
CA VAL A 205 -5.73 4.42 -11.50
C VAL A 205 -5.52 3.26 -12.47
N ASN A 206 -4.56 2.35 -12.22
CA ASN A 206 -4.20 1.33 -13.20
C ASN A 206 -5.39 0.44 -13.58
N ALA A 207 -6.13 -0.10 -12.62
CA ALA A 207 -7.30 -0.92 -12.91
C ALA A 207 -8.47 -0.12 -13.51
N LEU A 208 -8.62 1.16 -13.18
CA LEU A 208 -9.58 2.06 -13.85
C LEU A 208 -9.20 2.31 -15.30
N ASP A 209 -7.90 2.53 -15.58
CA ASP A 209 -7.37 2.71 -16.93
C ASP A 209 -7.58 1.45 -17.79
N ILE A 210 -7.51 0.26 -17.19
CA ILE A 210 -7.84 -1.01 -17.87
C ILE A 210 -9.33 -1.06 -18.20
N TYR A 211 -10.20 -0.82 -17.22
CA TYR A 211 -11.66 -0.86 -17.40
C TYR A 211 -12.15 0.13 -18.48
N TYR A 212 -11.65 1.36 -18.49
CA TYR A 212 -12.08 2.40 -19.42
C TYR A 212 -11.34 2.38 -20.77
N ARG A 213 -10.32 1.52 -20.95
CA ARG A 213 -9.43 1.54 -22.14
C ARG A 213 -10.19 1.54 -23.46
N ASN A 214 -11.16 0.65 -23.60
CA ASN A 214 -11.93 0.46 -24.83
C ASN A 214 -13.22 1.30 -24.88
N LYS A 215 -13.48 2.10 -23.84
CA LYS A 215 -14.70 2.91 -23.69
C LYS A 215 -14.43 4.42 -23.85
N ARG A 216 -13.15 4.83 -23.95
CA ARG A 216 -12.71 6.23 -23.84
C ARG A 216 -13.43 7.20 -24.77
N ASP A 217 -13.72 6.80 -26.00
CA ASP A 217 -14.35 7.67 -26.99
C ASP A 217 -15.82 7.97 -26.64
N ASN A 218 -16.48 7.08 -25.92
CA ASN A 218 -17.90 7.16 -25.57
C ASN A 218 -18.17 7.74 -24.18
N LEU A 219 -17.12 8.05 -23.40
CA LEU A 219 -17.30 8.60 -22.05
C LEU A 219 -17.83 10.04 -22.10
N SER A 220 -18.62 10.40 -21.10
CA SER A 220 -19.05 11.78 -20.88
C SER A 220 -17.85 12.70 -20.60
N GLU A 221 -17.95 13.98 -20.98
CA GLU A 221 -16.91 14.96 -20.64
C GLU A 221 -16.70 15.17 -19.12
N PRO A 222 -17.74 15.15 -18.26
CA PRO A 222 -17.57 15.11 -16.81
C PRO A 222 -16.71 13.92 -16.35
N LEU A 223 -16.97 12.71 -16.84
CA LEU A 223 -16.23 11.51 -16.45
C LEU A 223 -14.79 11.51 -16.97
N LYS A 224 -14.57 11.95 -18.22
CA LYS A 224 -13.21 12.12 -18.77
C LYS A 224 -12.36 13.05 -17.92
N ARG A 225 -12.91 14.20 -17.50
CA ARG A 225 -12.21 15.16 -16.63
C ARG A 225 -11.88 14.57 -15.27
N LEU A 226 -12.82 13.83 -14.67
CA LEU A 226 -12.59 13.13 -13.41
C LEU A 226 -11.45 12.11 -13.52
N LEU A 227 -11.51 11.21 -14.51
CA LEU A 227 -10.48 10.19 -14.73
C LEU A 227 -9.11 10.80 -15.03
N ALA A 228 -9.06 11.91 -15.77
CA ALA A 228 -7.82 12.65 -16.01
C ALA A 228 -7.24 13.22 -14.71
N ALA A 229 -8.05 13.86 -13.86
CA ALA A 229 -7.59 14.40 -12.59
C ALA A 229 -7.12 13.30 -11.61
N MET A 230 -7.79 12.14 -11.60
CA MET A 230 -7.36 10.97 -10.84
C MET A 230 -6.01 10.44 -11.33
N LYS A 231 -5.79 10.40 -12.65
CA LYS A 231 -4.51 9.99 -13.25
C LYS A 231 -3.39 10.97 -12.93
N ASP A 232 -3.64 12.27 -13.08
CA ASP A 232 -2.67 13.32 -12.75
C ASP A 232 -2.25 13.24 -11.28
N PHE A 233 -3.20 12.98 -10.39
CA PHE A 233 -2.94 12.74 -8.97
C PHE A 233 -2.08 11.50 -8.74
N ALA A 234 -2.44 10.36 -9.34
CA ALA A 234 -1.69 9.12 -9.24
C ALA A 234 -0.24 9.26 -9.72
N ASP A 235 -0.02 9.98 -10.81
CA ASP A 235 1.31 10.22 -11.38
C ASP A 235 2.10 11.22 -10.52
N ALA A 236 1.45 12.26 -10.00
CA ALA A 236 2.10 13.25 -9.14
C ALA A 236 2.55 12.66 -7.79
N ILE A 237 1.80 11.71 -7.21
CA ILE A 237 2.25 10.98 -6.01
C ILE A 237 3.52 10.20 -6.29
N LYS A 238 3.62 9.54 -7.44
CA LYS A 238 4.78 8.69 -7.78
C LYS A 238 6.06 9.50 -7.97
N LEU A 239 5.96 10.70 -8.55
CA LEU A 239 7.11 11.53 -8.91
C LEU A 239 7.66 12.39 -7.75
N CYS A 240 6.98 12.43 -6.60
CA CYS A 240 7.38 13.16 -5.39
C CYS A 240 7.57 14.68 -5.58
N HIS A 241 7.15 15.28 -6.70
CA HIS A 241 7.33 16.71 -6.94
C HIS A 241 6.25 17.50 -6.20
N TYR A 242 6.60 18.05 -5.03
CA TYR A 242 5.67 18.78 -4.16
C TYR A 242 4.76 19.79 -4.90
N GLY A 243 5.32 20.60 -5.81
CA GLY A 243 4.54 21.58 -6.56
C GLY A 243 3.50 20.95 -7.50
N GLN A 244 3.86 19.86 -8.18
CA GLN A 244 2.95 19.10 -9.04
C GLN A 244 1.91 18.35 -8.21
N PHE A 245 2.31 17.76 -7.09
CA PHE A 245 1.42 17.04 -6.20
C PHE A 245 0.37 17.95 -5.58
N SER A 246 0.76 19.13 -5.10
CA SER A 246 -0.18 20.14 -4.58
C SER A 246 -1.18 20.60 -5.65
N ALA A 247 -0.73 20.81 -6.89
CA ALA A 247 -1.62 21.17 -8.00
C ALA A 247 -2.58 20.03 -8.35
N ALA A 248 -2.10 18.78 -8.35
CA ALA A 248 -2.90 17.60 -8.64
C ALA A 248 -3.98 17.34 -7.57
N ILE A 249 -3.69 17.60 -6.29
CA ILE A 249 -4.69 17.57 -5.21
C ILE A 249 -5.82 18.57 -5.47
N ILE A 250 -5.49 19.80 -5.87
CA ILE A 250 -6.49 20.84 -6.16
C ILE A 250 -7.31 20.45 -7.39
N ASN A 251 -6.67 19.95 -8.45
CA ASN A 251 -7.36 19.50 -9.65
C ASN A 251 -8.31 18.33 -9.33
N LEU A 252 -7.86 17.36 -8.52
CA LEU A 252 -8.69 16.26 -8.05
C LEU A 252 -9.87 16.74 -7.21
N HIS A 253 -9.64 17.69 -6.28
CA HIS A 253 -10.73 18.31 -5.51
C HIS A 253 -11.80 18.89 -6.43
N ASP A 254 -11.40 19.73 -7.37
CA ASP A 254 -12.31 20.43 -8.26
C ASP A 254 -13.05 19.43 -9.17
N ALA A 255 -12.35 18.44 -9.72
CA ALA A 255 -12.95 17.40 -10.55
C ALA A 255 -13.95 16.51 -9.77
N VAL A 256 -13.63 16.11 -8.54
CA VAL A 256 -14.52 15.32 -7.67
C VAL A 256 -15.75 16.13 -7.25
N LYS A 257 -15.58 17.42 -6.99
CA LYS A 257 -16.66 18.33 -6.60
C LYS A 257 -17.60 18.64 -7.76
N ASP A 258 -17.03 18.92 -8.93
CA ASP A 258 -17.76 19.36 -10.12
C ASP A 258 -18.26 18.19 -10.97
N PHE A 259 -17.95 16.94 -10.60
CA PHE A 259 -18.48 15.76 -11.25
C PHE A 259 -20.02 15.71 -11.12
N ALA A 260 -20.67 16.01 -12.24
CA ALA A 260 -22.11 15.95 -12.44
C ALA A 260 -22.41 14.80 -13.42
N PRO A 261 -22.90 13.65 -12.93
CA PRO A 261 -23.18 12.50 -13.78
C PRO A 261 -24.32 12.81 -14.76
N THR A 262 -24.19 12.28 -15.97
CA THR A 262 -25.24 12.25 -17.00
C THR A 262 -26.08 10.97 -16.88
N ASP A 263 -27.09 10.80 -17.75
CA ASP A 263 -27.87 9.55 -17.86
C ASP A 263 -27.08 8.38 -18.49
N ASP A 264 -25.78 8.57 -18.77
CA ASP A 264 -24.89 7.51 -19.22
C ASP A 264 -24.60 6.50 -18.11
N VAL A 265 -24.57 5.20 -18.45
CA VAL A 265 -24.40 4.12 -17.47
C VAL A 265 -23.05 4.22 -16.76
N GLU A 266 -21.97 4.63 -17.44
CA GLU A 266 -20.65 4.74 -16.82
C GLU A 266 -20.59 5.88 -15.80
N ASP A 267 -21.31 6.99 -16.08
CA ASP A 267 -21.48 8.10 -15.13
C ASP A 267 -22.28 7.67 -13.90
N MET A 268 -23.40 6.95 -14.10
CA MET A 268 -24.26 6.46 -13.01
C MET A 268 -23.51 5.48 -12.10
N LEU A 269 -22.67 4.61 -12.68
CA LEU A 269 -21.82 3.69 -11.92
C LEU A 269 -20.77 4.47 -11.12
N MET A 270 -20.04 5.38 -11.77
CA MET A 270 -19.01 6.19 -11.10
C MET A 270 -19.59 7.08 -9.99
N GLU A 271 -20.81 7.59 -10.14
CA GLU A 271 -21.51 8.36 -9.09
C GLU A 271 -21.63 7.57 -7.78
N LYS A 272 -21.85 6.26 -7.82
CA LYS A 272 -21.97 5.45 -6.59
C LYS A 272 -20.63 5.34 -5.85
N PHE A 273 -19.53 5.42 -6.59
CA PHE A 273 -18.18 5.30 -6.06
C PHE A 273 -17.55 6.63 -5.68
N ILE A 274 -17.86 7.71 -6.39
CA ILE A 274 -17.31 9.05 -6.10
C ILE A 274 -17.69 9.55 -4.71
N ALA A 275 -18.84 9.12 -4.17
CA ALA A 275 -19.24 9.42 -2.80
C ALA A 275 -18.26 8.85 -1.76
N ARG A 276 -17.69 7.67 -2.01
CA ARG A 276 -16.65 7.07 -1.17
C ARG A 276 -15.33 7.83 -1.31
N ILE A 277 -14.92 8.16 -2.53
CA ILE A 277 -13.72 8.98 -2.78
C ILE A 277 -13.83 10.33 -2.07
N ARG A 278 -14.98 11.02 -2.17
CA ARG A 278 -15.26 12.28 -1.44
C ARG A 278 -15.04 12.16 0.06
N LYS A 279 -15.45 11.04 0.65
CA LYS A 279 -15.31 10.77 2.09
C LYS A 279 -13.86 10.46 2.46
N ASP A 280 -13.22 9.54 1.74
CA ASP A 280 -11.90 9.02 2.11
C ASP A 280 -10.77 10.02 1.78
N TYR A 281 -11.00 10.93 0.83
CA TYR A 281 -10.08 12.01 0.49
C TYR A 281 -10.41 13.33 1.19
N ALA A 282 -11.45 13.37 2.02
CA ALA A 282 -12.01 14.58 2.62
C ALA A 282 -10.95 15.50 3.22
N ASP A 283 -10.06 14.95 4.03
CA ASP A 283 -9.01 15.69 4.74
C ASP A 283 -7.96 16.30 3.81
N LEU A 284 -7.78 15.72 2.62
CA LEU A 284 -6.85 16.16 1.60
C LEU A 284 -7.47 17.18 0.64
N ILE A 285 -8.73 16.96 0.22
CA ILE A 285 -9.34 17.74 -0.86
C ILE A 285 -10.21 18.90 -0.35
N PHE A 286 -10.94 18.78 0.76
CA PHE A 286 -11.87 19.85 1.19
C PHE A 286 -11.21 21.17 1.63
N PRO A 287 -10.01 21.17 2.26
CA PRO A 287 -9.30 22.40 2.50
C PRO A 287 -8.76 22.91 1.17
N ARG A 288 -9.39 23.95 0.59
CA ARG A 288 -8.88 24.63 -0.61
C ARG A 288 -7.53 25.36 -0.39
N ARG A 289 -6.90 25.18 0.78
CA ARG A 289 -5.63 25.78 1.19
C ARG A 289 -4.57 24.69 1.28
N LYS A 290 -3.36 25.04 0.84
CA LYS A 290 -2.17 24.21 0.99
C LYS A 290 -1.88 24.02 2.48
N ASP A 291 -1.90 22.78 2.94
CA ASP A 291 -1.51 22.41 4.31
C ASP A 291 -0.56 21.21 4.24
N ASP A 292 0.73 21.49 4.33
CA ASP A 292 1.78 20.50 4.17
C ASP A 292 1.66 19.36 5.19
N LEU A 293 1.22 19.67 6.42
CA LEU A 293 1.04 18.66 7.46
C LEU A 293 -0.08 17.68 7.13
N ARG A 294 -1.19 18.17 6.55
CA ARG A 294 -2.28 17.30 6.09
C ARG A 294 -1.84 16.41 4.94
N VAL A 295 -1.10 16.96 3.97
CA VAL A 295 -0.59 16.18 2.85
C VAL A 295 0.34 15.07 3.34
N ILE A 296 1.27 15.38 4.25
CA ILE A 296 2.16 14.38 4.85
C ILE A 296 1.34 13.32 5.61
N ARG A 297 0.35 13.73 6.41
CA ARG A 297 -0.52 12.80 7.16
C ARG A 297 -1.29 11.87 6.23
N TRP A 298 -1.87 12.40 5.15
CA TRP A 298 -2.55 11.60 4.14
C TRP A 298 -1.62 10.55 3.50
N CYS A 299 -0.37 10.93 3.19
CA CYS A 299 0.62 9.97 2.70
C CYS A 299 0.92 8.87 3.74
N LEU A 300 0.95 9.19 5.03
CA LEU A 300 1.14 8.19 6.10
C LEU A 300 -0.04 7.23 6.24
N ASP A 301 -1.26 7.71 5.97
CA ASP A 301 -2.51 6.95 6.10
C ASP A 301 -2.79 6.05 4.89
N ASN A 302 -2.24 6.38 3.72
CA ASN A 302 -2.42 5.64 2.45
C ASN A 302 -1.14 4.89 2.01
N ASP A 303 -0.34 4.41 2.97
CA ASP A 303 0.88 3.61 2.76
C ASP A 303 1.99 4.25 1.88
N TYR A 304 1.94 5.57 1.67
CA TYR A 304 2.93 6.36 0.95
C TYR A 304 4.08 6.85 1.85
N LEU A 305 4.69 5.94 2.62
CA LEU A 305 5.69 6.31 3.63
C LEU A 305 6.91 7.04 3.04
N GLN A 306 7.44 6.60 1.89
CA GLN A 306 8.58 7.26 1.25
C GLN A 306 8.22 8.69 0.80
N GLN A 307 7.00 8.89 0.29
CA GLN A 307 6.52 10.22 -0.10
C GLN A 307 6.35 11.11 1.14
N ALA A 308 5.77 10.57 2.20
CA ALA A 308 5.67 11.27 3.48
C ALA A 308 7.05 11.69 4.00
N LEU A 309 8.07 10.82 3.92
CA LEU A 309 9.44 11.14 4.32
C LEU A 309 10.02 12.29 3.51
N ILE A 310 9.92 12.24 2.18
CA ILE A 310 10.42 13.29 1.29
C ILE A 310 9.75 14.61 1.62
N LEU A 311 8.41 14.63 1.62
CA LEU A 311 7.61 15.82 1.91
C LEU A 311 7.93 16.38 3.29
N TYR A 312 8.01 15.53 4.31
CA TYR A 312 8.37 15.94 5.66
C TYR A 312 9.75 16.60 5.70
N THR A 313 10.76 16.01 5.06
CA THR A 313 12.12 16.60 5.07
C THR A 313 12.23 17.89 4.29
N GLU A 314 11.45 18.07 3.23
CA GLU A 314 11.53 19.24 2.34
C GLU A 314 10.61 20.38 2.78
N ARG A 315 9.46 20.07 3.38
CA ARG A 315 8.41 21.06 3.68
C ARG A 315 8.37 21.53 5.12
N ILE A 316 8.73 20.72 6.11
CA ILE A 316 8.66 21.12 7.52
C ILE A 316 9.47 22.41 7.81
N PRO A 317 10.70 22.60 7.30
CA PRO A 317 11.42 23.86 7.54
C PRO A 317 10.67 25.08 7.01
N GLU A 318 10.12 24.99 5.79
CA GLU A 318 9.31 26.05 5.18
C GLU A 318 8.03 26.30 5.98
N TYR A 319 7.34 25.23 6.36
CA TYR A 319 6.11 25.29 7.14
C TYR A 319 6.32 26.04 8.46
N LEU A 320 7.40 25.75 9.19
CA LEU A 320 7.75 26.46 10.45
C LEU A 320 8.02 27.95 10.21
N GLY A 321 8.64 28.30 9.10
CA GLY A 321 8.89 29.70 8.71
C GLY A 321 7.62 30.44 8.28
N GLU A 322 6.81 29.82 7.42
CA GLU A 322 5.55 30.36 6.90
C GLU A 322 4.51 30.59 8.02
N HIS A 323 4.53 29.75 9.07
CA HIS A 323 3.63 29.85 10.22
C HIS A 323 4.22 30.65 11.39
N GLY A 324 5.32 31.37 11.17
CA GLY A 324 5.89 32.31 12.14
C GLY A 324 6.53 31.67 13.37
N VAL A 325 6.84 30.36 13.33
CA VAL A 325 7.62 29.69 14.38
C VAL A 325 9.06 30.21 14.36
N ILE A 326 9.62 30.36 13.15
CA ILE A 326 10.94 30.97 12.92
C ILE A 326 10.74 32.45 12.57
N VAL A 327 11.34 33.32 13.36
CA VAL A 327 11.24 34.77 13.24
C VAL A 327 12.58 35.34 12.77
N LEU A 328 12.56 36.01 11.61
CA LEU A 328 13.71 36.68 11.01
C LEU A 328 13.39 38.17 10.85
N SER A 329 14.37 39.05 11.05
CA SER A 329 14.24 40.44 10.64
C SER A 329 14.13 40.54 9.11
N ALA A 330 13.62 41.67 8.61
CA ALA A 330 13.50 41.90 7.16
C ALA A 330 14.86 41.75 6.43
N GLU A 331 15.95 42.19 7.08
CA GLU A 331 17.30 42.05 6.54
C GLU A 331 17.79 40.60 6.54
N GLN A 332 17.60 39.89 7.66
CA GLN A 332 17.97 38.47 7.76
C GLN A 332 17.23 37.63 6.72
N MET A 333 15.92 37.84 6.54
CA MET A 333 15.11 37.13 5.55
C MET A 333 15.55 37.45 4.12
N LYS A 334 15.87 38.72 3.81
CA LYS A 334 16.41 39.10 2.49
C LYS A 334 17.74 38.41 2.19
N ASN A 335 18.64 38.34 3.18
CA ASN A 335 19.92 37.66 3.05
C ASN A 335 19.76 36.15 2.88
N LEU A 336 18.86 35.53 3.64
CA LEU A 336 18.56 34.11 3.56
C LEU A 336 18.04 33.72 2.16
N LYS A 337 17.04 34.45 1.64
CA LYS A 337 16.52 34.25 0.27
C LYS A 337 17.63 34.33 -0.77
N ARG A 338 18.46 35.37 -0.71
CA ARG A 338 19.59 35.55 -1.65
C ARG A 338 20.57 34.37 -1.62
N LEU A 339 20.83 33.78 -0.45
CA LEU A 339 21.72 32.61 -0.34
C LEU A 339 21.04 31.35 -0.86
N ALA A 340 19.78 31.13 -0.50
CA ALA A 340 19.00 29.98 -0.93
C ALA A 340 18.80 29.94 -2.45
N ASP A 341 18.54 31.09 -3.08
CA ASP A 341 18.36 31.23 -4.53
C ASP A 341 19.61 30.80 -5.32
N LYS A 342 20.82 31.07 -4.79
CA LYS A 342 22.08 30.66 -5.44
C LYS A 342 22.20 29.14 -5.55
N ASP A 343 21.72 28.44 -4.53
CA ASP A 343 21.76 26.98 -4.45
C ASP A 343 20.46 26.32 -4.94
N ARG A 344 19.51 27.13 -5.44
CA ARG A 344 18.17 26.70 -5.90
C ARG A 344 17.38 25.94 -4.83
N LEU A 345 17.53 26.37 -3.57
CA LEU A 345 16.84 25.80 -2.41
C LEU A 345 15.78 26.76 -1.87
N GLN A 346 14.83 26.23 -1.13
CA GLN A 346 13.88 27.06 -0.38
C GLN A 346 14.57 27.70 0.85
N PRO A 347 14.16 28.91 1.29
CA PRO A 347 14.90 29.69 2.27
C PRO A 347 15.10 29.01 3.64
N PHE A 348 14.04 28.47 4.24
CA PHE A 348 14.13 27.84 5.55
C PHE A 348 14.75 26.44 5.46
N PHE A 349 14.53 25.71 4.37
CA PHE A 349 15.27 24.48 4.08
C PHE A 349 16.78 24.75 3.97
N TYR A 350 17.18 25.85 3.33
CA TYR A 350 18.58 26.29 3.29
C TYR A 350 19.12 26.58 4.69
N LEU A 351 18.35 27.28 5.53
CA LEU A 351 18.71 27.53 6.93
C LEU A 351 18.96 26.23 7.69
N PHE A 352 18.10 25.22 7.49
CA PHE A 352 18.21 23.92 8.15
C PHE A 352 19.32 23.05 7.59
N SER A 353 19.71 23.19 6.32
CA SER A 353 20.64 22.27 5.66
C SER A 353 22.05 22.85 5.49
N GLN A 354 22.17 24.11 5.06
CA GLN A 354 23.44 24.68 4.60
C GLN A 354 24.09 25.66 5.59
N ILE A 355 23.29 26.38 6.38
CA ILE A 355 23.85 27.33 7.34
C ILE A 355 24.57 26.57 8.46
N LYS A 356 25.80 27.01 8.73
CA LYS A 356 26.67 26.49 9.79
C LYS A 356 26.88 27.57 10.84
N PRO A 357 26.90 27.21 12.13
CA PRO A 357 27.25 28.13 13.20
C PRO A 357 28.70 28.60 13.03
N GLN A 358 28.98 29.81 13.51
CA GLN A 358 30.31 30.41 13.47
C GLN A 358 31.22 29.78 14.55
N GLY A 359 30.65 29.31 15.66
CA GLY A 359 31.31 28.49 16.67
C GLY A 359 31.08 26.98 16.48
N LYS A 360 32.00 26.15 16.99
CA LYS A 360 31.82 24.68 17.15
C LYS A 360 31.81 24.34 18.63
N SER A 361 30.71 24.64 19.32
CA SER A 361 30.66 24.48 20.78
C SER A 361 29.90 23.23 21.21
N LEU A 362 28.69 23.02 20.71
CA LEU A 362 27.78 22.00 21.25
C LEU A 362 28.04 20.61 20.67
N ASP A 363 28.22 20.46 19.35
CA ASP A 363 28.54 19.15 18.76
C ASP A 363 29.93 18.67 19.16
N GLU A 364 30.89 19.60 19.31
CA GLU A 364 32.22 19.27 19.83
C GLU A 364 32.17 18.85 21.29
N GLY A 365 31.40 19.57 22.13
CA GLY A 365 31.12 19.18 23.50
C GLY A 365 30.45 17.81 23.61
N ARG A 366 29.45 17.53 22.76
CA ARG A 366 28.80 16.22 22.65
C ARG A 366 29.81 15.12 22.31
N LYS A 367 30.68 15.33 21.32
CA LYS A 367 31.72 14.37 20.94
C LYS A 367 32.71 14.10 22.08
N ILE A 368 33.15 15.15 22.79
CA ILE A 368 34.01 15.02 23.97
C ILE A 368 33.31 14.19 25.05
N PHE A 369 32.04 14.48 25.32
CA PHE A 369 31.23 13.76 26.29
C PHE A 369 31.09 12.28 25.93
N CYS A 370 30.60 11.97 24.72
CA CYS A 370 30.38 10.60 24.26
C CYS A 370 31.67 9.78 24.26
N LYS A 371 32.78 10.38 23.80
CA LYS A 371 34.10 9.73 23.81
C LYS A 371 34.59 9.44 25.22
N THR A 372 34.36 10.36 26.17
CA THR A 372 34.75 10.18 27.57
C THR A 372 33.95 9.05 28.21
N ILE A 373 32.62 8.98 27.99
CA ILE A 373 31.78 7.87 28.46
C ILE A 373 32.24 6.52 27.91
N LYS A 374 32.51 6.45 26.60
CA LYS A 374 32.82 5.18 25.94
C LYS A 374 34.20 4.63 26.26
N ASN A 375 35.24 5.48 26.18
CA ASN A 375 36.63 5.02 26.27
C ASN A 375 37.19 5.10 27.69
N ASP A 376 36.94 6.21 28.38
CA ASP A 376 37.59 6.51 29.65
C ASP A 376 36.77 5.93 30.82
N THR A 377 35.45 6.14 30.81
CA THR A 377 34.56 5.75 31.92
C THR A 377 34.42 4.25 32.05
N TRP A 378 34.05 3.55 30.97
CA TRP A 378 33.78 2.11 31.05
C TRP A 378 35.03 1.31 31.42
N SER A 379 36.21 1.71 30.89
CA SER A 379 37.48 1.09 31.24
C SER A 379 37.77 1.19 32.74
N ALA A 380 37.62 2.39 33.33
CA ALA A 380 37.80 2.60 34.77
C ALA A 380 36.77 1.83 35.62
N ILE A 381 35.52 1.75 35.17
CA ILE A 381 34.47 0.96 35.84
C ILE A 381 34.82 -0.53 35.83
N LYS A 382 35.21 -1.06 34.66
CA LYS A 382 35.60 -2.46 34.47
C LYS A 382 36.80 -2.85 35.34
N ASP A 383 37.78 -1.97 35.43
CA ASP A 383 39.01 -2.19 36.21
C ASP A 383 38.82 -1.88 37.71
N LYS A 384 37.59 -1.51 38.12
CA LYS A 384 37.19 -1.19 39.50
C LYS A 384 37.95 -0.01 40.12
N THR A 385 38.47 0.89 39.29
CA THR A 385 39.21 2.10 39.69
C THR A 385 38.37 3.36 39.58
N PHE A 386 37.13 3.28 39.10
CA PHE A 386 36.27 4.44 38.85
C PHE A 386 35.96 5.25 40.13
N ASN A 387 36.22 6.56 40.06
CA ASN A 387 35.80 7.58 41.03
C ASN A 387 35.04 8.68 40.27
N PHE A 388 33.81 8.99 40.72
CA PHE A 388 32.96 9.94 40.00
C PHE A 388 33.47 11.39 40.07
N ASP A 389 33.98 11.83 41.22
CA ASP A 389 34.42 13.22 41.41
C ASP A 389 35.66 13.53 40.56
N GLU A 390 36.61 12.59 40.50
CA GLU A 390 37.78 12.68 39.62
C GLU A 390 37.37 12.67 38.15
N TRP A 391 36.45 11.76 37.78
CA TRP A 391 35.91 11.68 36.43
C TRP A 391 35.21 12.97 36.00
N LEU A 392 34.36 13.53 36.86
CA LEU A 392 33.64 14.77 36.63
C LEU A 392 34.60 15.95 36.45
N ALA A 393 35.65 16.03 37.27
CA ALA A 393 36.67 17.06 37.15
C ALA A 393 37.37 16.99 35.78
N ILE A 394 37.74 15.79 35.33
CA ILE A 394 38.35 15.57 34.02
C ILE A 394 37.39 15.97 32.88
N LEU A 395 36.12 15.55 32.95
CA LEU A 395 35.13 15.89 31.93
C LEU A 395 34.91 17.39 31.86
N ASN A 396 34.71 18.06 33.00
CA ASN A 396 34.51 19.51 33.05
C ASN A 396 35.76 20.28 32.57
N GLN A 397 36.97 19.78 32.86
CA GLN A 397 38.20 20.36 32.31
C GLN A 397 38.24 20.30 30.78
N LYS A 398 37.78 19.18 30.17
CA LYS A 398 37.70 19.04 28.71
C LYS A 398 36.61 19.90 28.08
N LEU A 399 35.51 20.17 28.80
CA LEU A 399 34.36 20.95 28.31
C LEU A 399 34.51 22.47 28.52
N ALA A 400 35.30 22.89 29.52
CA ALA A 400 35.51 24.30 29.87
C ALA A 400 35.96 25.20 28.69
N PRO A 401 36.85 24.77 27.76
CA PRO A 401 37.22 25.57 26.58
C PRO A 401 36.04 25.92 25.67
N LEU A 402 34.95 25.15 25.73
CA LEU A 402 33.72 25.35 24.96
C LEU A 402 32.64 26.10 25.77
N ASN A 403 32.98 26.56 26.98
CA ASN A 403 32.05 27.11 27.96
C ASN A 403 30.90 26.14 28.31
N LEU A 404 31.21 24.84 28.32
CA LEU A 404 30.29 23.76 28.65
C LEU A 404 30.72 23.08 29.95
N HIS A 405 29.75 22.45 30.60
CA HIS A 405 29.95 21.65 31.81
C HIS A 405 29.08 20.39 31.68
N CYS A 406 29.37 19.37 32.50
CA CYS A 406 28.55 18.17 32.55
C CYS A 406 27.07 18.54 32.78
N PRO A 407 26.14 18.11 31.92
CA PRO A 407 24.70 18.22 32.23
C PRO A 407 24.38 17.35 33.46
N ASP A 408 23.23 17.54 34.09
CA ASP A 408 22.68 16.72 35.20
C ASP A 408 23.66 15.87 36.03
N GLU A 409 24.60 16.52 36.72
CA GLU A 409 25.65 15.83 37.48
C GLU A 409 25.08 14.72 38.39
N LYS A 410 23.95 14.99 39.04
CA LYS A 410 23.27 14.04 39.94
C LYS A 410 22.82 12.77 39.25
N ASP A 411 22.24 12.88 38.05
CA ASP A 411 21.71 11.72 37.33
C ASP A 411 22.85 10.88 36.75
N PHE A 412 23.90 11.54 36.23
CA PHE A 412 25.10 10.83 35.80
C PHE A 412 25.81 10.13 36.94
N ARG A 413 25.88 10.77 38.12
CA ARG A 413 26.43 10.15 39.33
C ARG A 413 25.69 8.85 39.63
N ALA A 414 24.36 8.93 39.72
CA ALA A 414 23.54 7.76 39.98
C ALA A 414 23.74 6.65 38.94
N GLN A 415 23.80 6.99 37.65
CA GLN A 415 24.02 6.04 36.56
C GLN A 415 25.41 5.37 36.63
N LEU A 416 26.48 6.16 36.70
CA LEU A 416 27.85 5.66 36.65
C LEU A 416 28.24 4.90 37.91
N GLU A 417 27.78 5.35 39.09
CA GLU A 417 27.97 4.63 40.34
C GLU A 417 27.21 3.31 40.35
N THR A 418 25.99 3.26 39.78
CA THR A 418 25.24 2.00 39.62
C THR A 418 25.97 1.03 38.69
N LEU A 419 26.51 1.51 37.56
CA LEU A 419 27.34 0.68 36.67
C LEU A 419 28.59 0.14 37.39
N ALA A 420 29.24 0.99 38.20
CA ALA A 420 30.38 0.58 39.02
C ALA A 420 30.00 -0.46 40.09
N ALA A 421 28.83 -0.32 40.72
CA ALA A 421 28.29 -1.28 41.68
C ALA A 421 28.00 -2.63 41.02
N ILE A 422 27.40 -2.64 39.82
CA ILE A 422 27.14 -3.85 39.03
C ILE A 422 28.43 -4.63 38.73
N VAL A 423 29.53 -3.95 38.38
CA VAL A 423 30.81 -4.63 38.11
C VAL A 423 31.46 -5.15 39.40
N LYS A 424 31.24 -4.48 40.54
CA LYS A 424 31.72 -4.94 41.85
C LYS A 424 30.92 -6.15 42.36
N ASP A 425 29.59 -6.11 42.25
CA ASP A 425 28.69 -7.22 42.57
C ASP A 425 27.78 -7.58 41.38
N PRO A 426 28.22 -8.52 40.53
CA PRO A 426 27.45 -8.97 39.37
C PRO A 426 26.10 -9.62 39.73
N LYS A 427 25.85 -9.98 41.00
CA LYS A 427 24.57 -10.56 41.44
C LYS A 427 23.42 -9.56 41.33
N LEU A 428 23.70 -8.25 41.37
CA LEU A 428 22.71 -7.20 41.16
C LEU A 428 21.95 -7.38 39.84
N LEU A 429 22.60 -7.89 38.80
CA LEU A 429 21.95 -8.13 37.51
C LEU A 429 21.05 -9.37 37.48
N LEU A 430 20.95 -10.19 38.55
CA LEU A 430 20.08 -11.37 38.56
C LEU A 430 18.60 -10.97 38.59
N GLU A 431 18.28 -9.89 39.31
CA GLU A 431 16.94 -9.29 39.39
C GLU A 431 16.90 -7.95 38.65
N LEU A 432 16.66 -8.01 37.33
CA LEU A 432 16.68 -6.82 36.45
C LEU A 432 15.61 -5.77 36.78
N SER A 433 14.61 -6.12 37.58
CA SER A 433 13.55 -5.24 38.07
C SER A 433 13.88 -4.53 39.38
N SER A 434 15.06 -4.77 39.97
CA SER A 434 15.44 -4.18 41.25
C SER A 434 15.44 -2.64 41.19
N PRO A 435 14.88 -1.94 42.19
CA PRO A 435 14.92 -0.48 42.27
C PRO A 435 16.34 0.11 42.26
N GLU A 436 17.34 -0.65 42.71
CA GLU A 436 18.76 -0.24 42.70
C GLU A 436 19.30 -0.07 41.27
N LEU A 437 18.68 -0.72 40.29
CA LEU A 437 19.06 -0.64 38.88
C LEU A 437 18.29 0.45 38.11
N ASN A 438 17.37 1.17 38.77
CA ASN A 438 16.59 2.23 38.15
C ASN A 438 17.44 3.28 37.40
N PRO A 439 18.60 3.73 37.92
CA PRO A 439 19.42 4.71 37.21
C PRO A 439 19.85 4.24 35.82
N VAL A 440 20.12 2.95 35.64
CA VAL A 440 20.64 2.36 34.38
C VAL A 440 19.58 1.62 33.57
N ARG A 441 18.30 1.80 33.90
CA ARG A 441 17.19 1.01 33.34
C ARG A 441 17.08 1.10 31.81
N LYS A 442 17.40 2.25 31.20
CA LYS A 442 17.41 2.42 29.74
C LYS A 442 18.42 1.48 29.06
N ILE A 443 19.62 1.36 29.62
CA ILE A 443 20.69 0.48 29.13
C ILE A 443 20.25 -0.98 29.28
N LEU A 444 19.66 -1.34 30.42
CA LEU A 444 19.18 -2.69 30.66
C LEU A 444 18.04 -3.08 29.72
N ALA A 445 17.09 -2.16 29.46
CA ALA A 445 15.99 -2.39 28.53
C ALA A 445 16.48 -2.65 27.10
N ALA A 446 17.52 -1.93 26.65
CA ALA A 446 18.11 -2.14 25.32
C ALA A 446 18.80 -3.51 25.17
N LEU A 447 19.11 -4.17 26.28
CA LEU A 447 19.83 -5.45 26.34
C LEU A 447 18.98 -6.57 26.96
N ASP A 448 17.68 -6.34 27.17
CA ASP A 448 16.82 -7.16 28.02
C ASP A 448 16.82 -8.65 27.61
N GLU A 449 16.61 -8.94 26.32
CA GLU A 449 16.66 -10.30 25.75
C GLU A 449 18.03 -10.97 25.93
N GLU A 450 19.12 -10.26 25.62
CA GLU A 450 20.48 -10.79 25.76
C GLU A 450 20.80 -11.09 27.23
N LEU A 451 20.43 -10.19 28.14
CA LEU A 451 20.65 -10.35 29.57
C LEU A 451 19.84 -11.53 30.13
N LYS A 452 18.57 -11.68 29.74
CA LYS A 452 17.69 -12.80 30.13
C LYS A 452 18.21 -14.15 29.63
N SER A 453 18.94 -14.19 28.50
CA SER A 453 19.56 -15.42 27.99
C SER A 453 20.65 -16.00 28.89
N LYS A 454 21.16 -15.23 29.87
CA LYS A 454 22.24 -15.64 30.78
C LYS A 454 21.74 -15.87 32.20
N LYS A 455 22.26 -16.94 32.80
CA LYS A 455 21.89 -17.37 34.16
C LYS A 455 22.76 -16.74 35.25
N TRP A 456 23.98 -16.33 34.91
CA TRP A 456 24.97 -15.88 35.88
C TRP A 456 25.26 -14.38 35.73
N GLY A 457 25.36 -13.67 36.87
CA GLY A 457 25.66 -12.23 36.90
C GLY A 457 26.91 -11.84 36.12
N ASN A 458 27.99 -12.63 36.26
CA ASN A 458 29.24 -12.42 35.51
C ASN A 458 29.05 -12.50 33.98
N GLU A 459 28.15 -13.35 33.49
CA GLU A 459 27.85 -13.44 32.06
C GLU A 459 27.03 -12.23 31.58
N ARG A 460 26.13 -11.72 32.43
CA ARG A 460 25.38 -10.48 32.16
C ARG A 460 26.31 -9.26 32.13
N VAL A 461 27.31 -9.18 33.01
CA VAL A 461 28.37 -8.14 32.97
C VAL A 461 29.21 -8.24 31.68
N LYS A 462 29.46 -9.45 31.15
CA LYS A 462 30.13 -9.60 29.84
C LYS A 462 29.28 -9.04 28.69
N ILE A 463 27.94 -9.13 28.77
CA ILE A 463 27.04 -8.52 27.78
C ILE A 463 27.13 -6.99 27.85
N LEU A 464 27.06 -6.41 29.05
CA LEU A 464 27.29 -4.97 29.25
C LEU A 464 28.65 -4.54 28.68
N SER A 465 29.71 -5.31 28.97
CA SER A 465 31.05 -5.04 28.45
C SER A 465 31.09 -5.02 26.92
N LYS A 466 30.43 -5.99 26.28
CA LYS A 466 30.32 -6.04 24.82
C LYS A 466 29.51 -4.87 24.27
N PHE A 467 28.46 -4.46 24.97
CA PHE A 467 27.64 -3.33 24.59
C PHE A 467 28.46 -2.03 24.54
N PHE A 468 29.15 -1.68 25.64
CA PHE A 468 29.96 -0.47 25.70
C PHE A 468 31.13 -0.47 24.71
N ASN A 469 31.83 -1.60 24.56
CA ASN A 469 33.02 -1.67 23.70
C ASN A 469 32.68 -1.72 22.21
N ASN A 470 31.62 -2.47 21.83
CA ASN A 470 31.43 -2.88 20.44
C ASN A 470 30.05 -2.53 19.85
N LYS A 471 29.02 -2.28 20.68
CA LYS A 471 27.64 -2.03 20.17
C LYS A 471 27.17 -0.59 20.34
N MET A 472 27.67 0.15 21.33
CA MET A 472 27.25 1.52 21.57
C MET A 472 27.97 2.48 20.61
N VAL A 473 27.22 3.11 19.71
CA VAL A 473 27.72 4.16 18.81
C VAL A 473 27.75 5.48 19.56
N ASP A 474 28.71 6.35 19.23
CA ASP A 474 28.90 7.64 19.92
C ASP A 474 27.66 8.53 19.85
N ASP A 475 26.86 8.41 18.79
CA ASP A 475 25.62 9.16 18.59
C ASP A 475 24.45 8.66 19.47
N ASP A 476 24.52 7.43 20.01
CA ASP A 476 23.46 6.84 20.83
C ASP A 476 23.67 7.05 22.34
N VAL A 477 24.87 7.47 22.76
CA VAL A 477 25.18 7.76 24.17
C VAL A 477 24.15 8.68 24.84
N PRO A 478 23.67 9.78 24.20
CA PRO A 478 22.63 10.62 24.77
C PRO A 478 21.34 9.85 25.10
N ASP A 479 20.95 8.89 24.28
CA ASP A 479 19.69 8.16 24.46
C ASP A 479 19.72 7.26 25.72
N TYR A 480 20.91 6.75 26.09
CA TYR A 480 21.11 5.89 27.26
C TYR A 480 21.36 6.63 28.56
N PHE A 481 22.15 7.71 28.50
CA PHE A 481 22.63 8.41 29.69
C PHE A 481 21.92 9.75 29.95
N THR A 482 21.20 10.32 28.98
CA THR A 482 20.77 11.73 29.08
C THR A 482 19.27 11.98 28.84
N GLY A 483 18.84 13.18 29.25
CA GLY A 483 17.57 13.82 28.91
C GLY A 483 17.59 15.36 29.07
N SER A 484 18.77 16.00 29.10
CA SER A 484 18.92 17.37 29.64
C SER A 484 20.11 18.16 29.06
N GLY A 485 20.11 19.47 29.29
CA GLY A 485 21.13 20.40 28.84
C GLY A 485 21.33 20.36 27.32
N PHE A 486 22.58 20.50 26.88
CA PHE A 486 22.94 20.40 25.46
C PHE A 486 22.84 18.97 24.91
N MET A 487 22.58 17.96 25.75
CA MET A 487 22.47 16.56 25.32
C MET A 487 21.03 16.12 25.07
N LYS A 488 20.04 16.93 25.47
CA LYS A 488 18.61 16.61 25.37
C LYS A 488 18.12 16.43 23.93
N TYR A 489 18.64 17.25 23.01
CA TYR A 489 18.25 17.27 21.60
C TYR A 489 19.50 17.14 20.71
N PRO A 490 20.15 15.96 20.69
CA PRO A 490 21.46 15.78 20.09
C PRO A 490 21.47 16.03 18.57
N LYS A 491 20.34 15.83 17.88
CA LYS A 491 20.20 16.09 16.45
C LYS A 491 19.88 17.55 16.13
N ALA A 492 19.41 18.33 17.12
CA ALA A 492 19.11 19.75 16.97
C ALA A 492 20.28 20.70 17.27
N LEU A 493 21.43 20.19 17.71
CA LEU A 493 22.55 21.01 18.22
C LEU A 493 22.99 22.13 17.28
N LYS A 494 23.10 21.85 15.97
CA LYS A 494 23.46 22.87 14.97
C LYS A 494 22.47 24.05 15.00
N ILE A 495 21.18 23.75 15.04
CA ILE A 495 20.12 24.77 15.04
C ILE A 495 20.09 25.50 16.38
N HIS A 496 20.37 24.80 17.48
CA HIS A 496 20.53 25.40 18.80
C HIS A 496 21.66 26.44 18.82
N GLU A 497 22.80 26.15 18.20
CA GLU A 497 23.91 27.11 18.08
C GLU A 497 23.51 28.34 17.26
N LEU A 498 22.87 28.15 16.10
CA LEU A 498 22.38 29.26 15.28
C LEU A 498 21.39 30.17 16.03
N LEU A 499 20.54 29.57 16.87
CA LEU A 499 19.62 30.31 17.72
C LEU A 499 20.37 31.11 18.82
N ASN A 500 21.42 30.53 19.42
CA ASN A 500 22.26 31.22 20.41
C ASN A 500 23.08 32.36 19.79
N GLU A 501 23.52 32.20 18.54
CA GLU A 501 24.23 33.23 17.75
C GLU A 501 23.30 34.35 17.26
N GLY A 502 21.99 34.23 17.44
CA GLY A 502 21.01 35.23 17.02
C GLY A 502 20.79 35.27 15.50
N VAL A 503 21.12 34.20 14.78
CA VAL A 503 20.89 34.07 13.33
C VAL A 503 19.39 34.20 13.00
N PHE A 504 18.54 33.71 13.90
CA PHE A 504 17.09 33.86 13.89
C PHE A 504 16.56 33.81 15.32
N ALA A 505 15.29 34.16 15.52
CA ALA A 505 14.56 33.98 16.77
C ALA A 505 13.40 32.99 16.59
N VAL A 506 12.83 32.50 17.68
CA VAL A 506 11.65 31.62 17.65
C VAL A 506 10.52 32.21 18.48
N SER A 507 9.28 32.04 18.02
CA SER A 507 8.07 32.55 18.69
C SER A 507 7.51 31.60 19.75
N ILE A 508 7.98 30.35 19.76
CA ILE A 508 7.56 29.29 20.69
C ILE A 508 8.64 29.04 21.74
N PRO A 509 8.34 28.37 22.87
CA PRO A 509 9.35 27.99 23.84
C PRO A 509 10.51 27.25 23.18
N LYS A 510 11.75 27.69 23.47
CA LYS A 510 12.98 27.16 22.87
C LYS A 510 13.07 25.63 22.95
N GLU A 511 12.69 25.06 24.08
CA GLU A 511 12.66 23.61 24.31
C GLU A 511 11.75 22.87 23.32
N ASN A 512 10.55 23.42 23.06
CA ASN A 512 9.59 22.81 22.14
C ASN A 512 10.10 22.91 20.69
N PHE A 513 10.72 24.03 20.33
CA PHE A 513 11.36 24.17 19.01
C PHE A 513 12.50 23.17 18.82
N LEU A 514 13.39 23.03 19.80
CA LEU A 514 14.50 22.08 19.72
C LEU A 514 14.02 20.63 19.67
N SER A 515 12.94 20.28 20.38
CA SER A 515 12.28 18.97 20.28
C SER A 515 11.77 18.69 18.85
N ILE A 516 11.05 19.65 18.25
CA ILE A 516 10.57 19.54 16.86
C ILE A 516 11.75 19.35 15.89
N VAL A 517 12.80 20.14 16.05
CA VAL A 517 13.99 20.09 15.19
C VAL A 517 14.76 18.78 15.36
N ASP A 518 14.84 18.24 16.58
CA ASP A 518 15.49 16.95 16.83
C ASP A 518 14.78 15.83 16.07
N LYS A 519 13.44 15.75 16.20
CA LYS A 519 12.61 14.81 15.44
C LYS A 519 12.77 15.02 13.94
N TYR A 520 12.84 16.27 13.49
CA TYR A 520 13.05 16.58 12.08
C TYR A 520 14.34 15.95 11.55
N PHE A 521 15.46 16.13 12.24
CA PHE A 521 16.74 15.58 11.82
C PHE A 521 16.81 14.05 11.97
N ARG A 522 16.16 13.45 12.98
CA ARG A 522 16.03 11.98 13.08
C ARG A 522 15.30 11.40 11.86
N ILE A 523 14.17 11.98 11.48
CA ILE A 523 13.39 11.55 10.30
C ILE A 523 14.17 11.80 8.99
N LYS A 524 14.89 12.92 8.91
CA LYS A 524 15.74 13.24 7.75
C LYS A 524 16.92 12.28 7.61
N ASP A 525 17.54 11.88 8.70
CA ASP A 525 18.62 10.90 8.72
C ASP A 525 18.10 9.54 8.23
N GLU A 526 16.90 9.13 8.64
CA GLU A 526 16.26 7.91 8.13
C GLU A 526 15.98 7.97 6.63
N ARG A 527 15.49 9.10 6.10
CA ARG A 527 15.32 9.30 4.65
C ARG A 527 16.65 9.23 3.89
N ASN A 528 17.73 9.76 4.46
CA ASN A 528 19.06 9.65 3.87
C ASN A 528 19.59 8.22 3.94
N HIS A 529 19.31 7.51 5.03
CA HIS A 529 19.68 6.12 5.22
C HIS A 529 18.96 5.20 4.23
N SER A 530 17.64 5.35 4.04
CA SER A 530 16.88 4.59 3.05
C SER A 530 17.27 4.88 1.60
N ALA A 531 17.85 6.06 1.32
CA ALA A 531 18.34 6.47 0.01
C ALA A 531 19.77 6.02 -0.29
N HIS A 532 20.61 5.79 0.73
CA HIS A 532 21.98 5.32 0.57
C HIS A 532 22.05 3.82 0.82
N ALA A 533 22.56 3.04 -0.13
CA ALA A 533 22.73 1.58 -0.01
C ALA A 533 23.81 1.17 1.03
N ARG A 534 23.62 1.56 2.30
CA ARG A 534 24.45 1.15 3.44
C ARG A 534 23.89 -0.15 4.01
N GLU A 535 24.77 -1.03 4.48
CA GLU A 535 24.41 -2.32 5.11
C GLU A 535 23.94 -2.17 6.57
N ASP A 536 24.11 -0.99 7.14
CA ASP A 536 23.75 -0.66 8.52
C ASP A 536 22.21 -0.53 8.64
N PHE A 537 21.65 -0.66 9.85
CA PHE A 537 20.23 -0.36 10.09
C PHE A 537 20.07 1.08 10.58
N GLY A 538 19.07 1.80 10.06
CA GLY A 538 18.65 3.12 10.53
C GLY A 538 18.08 3.10 11.95
N GLU A 539 17.75 4.28 12.50
CA GLU A 539 17.19 4.43 13.85
C GLU A 539 15.84 3.71 14.01
N PHE A 540 15.11 3.58 12.90
CA PHE A 540 13.77 3.01 12.85
C PHE A 540 13.79 1.56 12.36
N ARG A 541 13.77 0.61 13.32
CA ARG A 541 13.78 -0.84 13.02
C ARG A 541 12.51 -1.38 12.33
N THR A 542 11.43 -0.59 12.27
CA THR A 542 10.15 -0.99 11.68
C THR A 542 9.45 0.21 11.05
N VAL A 543 8.72 -0.04 9.96
CA VAL A 543 7.83 0.95 9.30
C VAL A 543 6.85 1.58 10.29
N ASP A 544 6.24 0.77 11.18
CA ASP A 544 5.28 1.27 12.17
C ASP A 544 5.88 2.29 13.15
N LYS A 545 7.12 2.05 13.61
CA LYS A 545 7.83 2.98 14.50
C LYS A 545 8.06 4.31 13.78
N LEU A 546 8.57 4.28 12.55
CA LEU A 546 8.79 5.49 11.76
C LEU A 546 7.48 6.25 11.53
N ARG A 547 6.42 5.55 11.11
CA ARG A 547 5.09 6.14 10.88
C ARG A 547 4.55 6.81 12.15
N ARG A 548 4.64 6.16 13.31
CA ARG A 548 4.24 6.75 14.60
C ARG A 548 5.06 7.98 14.94
N THR A 549 6.39 7.91 14.83
CA THR A 549 7.25 9.06 15.10
C THR A 549 6.96 10.26 14.20
N MET A 550 6.71 10.03 12.91
CA MET A 550 6.30 11.10 12.00
C MET A 550 4.95 11.71 12.42
N ARG A 551 3.95 10.89 12.78
CA ARG A 551 2.67 11.39 13.28
C ARG A 551 2.83 12.21 14.57
N ASP A 552 3.63 11.71 15.51
CA ASP A 552 3.91 12.40 16.77
C ASP A 552 4.62 13.75 16.52
N ALA A 553 5.54 13.79 15.56
CA ALA A 553 6.23 15.01 15.18
C ALA A 553 5.29 16.03 14.53
N ILE A 554 4.37 15.58 13.66
CA ILE A 554 3.34 16.44 13.08
C ILE A 554 2.43 17.01 14.19
N GLY A 555 1.94 16.16 15.09
CA GLY A 555 1.07 16.58 16.19
C GLY A 555 1.75 17.58 17.14
N GLU A 556 3.05 17.41 17.41
CA GLU A 556 3.82 18.37 18.20
C GLU A 556 3.96 19.73 17.50
N ILE A 557 4.16 19.74 16.18
CA ILE A 557 4.20 20.99 15.41
C ILE A 557 2.85 21.72 15.54
N GLU A 558 1.75 21.02 15.26
CA GLU A 558 0.39 21.58 15.35
C GLU A 558 0.09 22.17 16.74
N ALA A 559 0.47 21.46 17.81
CA ALA A 559 0.26 21.89 19.18
C ALA A 559 1.06 23.14 19.58
N ASN A 560 2.11 23.48 18.82
CA ASN A 560 2.99 24.61 19.10
C ASN A 560 2.85 25.74 18.07
N LEU A 561 1.96 25.64 17.09
CA LEU A 561 1.76 26.73 16.14
C LEU A 561 1.28 27.99 16.86
N PRO A 562 1.84 29.17 16.55
CA PRO A 562 1.30 30.44 17.03
C PRO A 562 -0.18 30.57 16.64
N ALA A 563 -0.99 31.17 17.52
CA ALA A 563 -2.38 31.50 17.18
C ALA A 563 -2.39 32.44 15.96
N GLN A 564 -3.10 32.03 14.90
CA GLN A 564 -3.23 32.79 13.66
C GLN A 564 -4.23 33.93 13.77
#